data_AF-A0A7K3RT40-F1
#
_entry.id   AF-A0A7K3RT40-F1
#
_cell.length_a   1.000
_cell.length_b   1.000
_cell.length_c   1.000
_cell.angle_alpha   90.00
_cell.angle_beta   90.00
_cell.angle_gamma   90.00
#
_symmetry.space_group_name_H-M   'P 1'
#
loop_
_entity.id
_entity.type
_entity.pdbx_description
1 polymer ?
#
loop_
_entity_poly.entity_id
_entity_poly.type
_entity_poly.pdbx_seq_one_letter_code
_entity_poly.pdbx_strand_id
1 'polypeptide(L)'
;QLTALAAEQTAAARDGLDPAAGTMLRAFWIDAGAQRAGRLLLVVHHLAVDGVSWRILLPDLAEAWTALSAGGQAGLAPVGTSLARWAHEFTALPAEDAAHWGELLATDDPLIGERPLDP
;
A
#
# COMPACT_ATOMS: atom_id res chain seq x y z
N GLN A 1 6.86 -25.24 5.02
CA GLN A 1 8.16 -24.53 4.93
C GLN A 1 8.03 -23.15 4.30
N LEU A 2 7.61 -23.02 3.03
CA LEU A 2 7.46 -21.69 2.38
C LEU A 2 6.49 -20.74 3.11
N THR A 3 5.36 -21.23 3.62
CA THR A 3 4.39 -20.41 4.38
C THR A 3 4.94 -19.89 5.70
N ALA A 4 5.72 -20.72 6.42
CA ALA A 4 6.32 -20.32 7.70
C ALA A 4 7.43 -19.28 7.48
N LEU A 5 8.27 -19.50 6.46
CA LEU A 5 9.29 -18.52 6.06
C LEU A 5 8.64 -17.21 5.57
N ALA A 6 7.55 -17.28 4.81
CA ALA A 6 6.79 -16.09 4.42
C ALA A 6 6.22 -15.34 5.62
N ALA A 7 5.70 -16.04 6.64
CA ALA A 7 5.18 -15.41 7.85
C ALA A 7 6.29 -14.72 8.67
N GLU A 8 7.44 -15.38 8.84
CA GLU A 8 8.62 -14.80 9.51
C GLU A 8 9.14 -13.57 8.78
N GLN A 9 9.33 -13.66 7.46
CA GLN A 9 9.76 -12.53 6.64
C GLN A 9 8.70 -11.41 6.63
N THR A 10 7.42 -11.73 6.76
CA THR A 10 6.36 -10.71 6.89
C THR A 10 6.48 -9.96 8.21
N ALA A 11 6.74 -10.64 9.32
CA ALA A 11 6.97 -9.98 10.60
C ALA A 11 8.21 -9.07 10.53
N ALA A 12 9.35 -9.61 10.07
CA ALA A 12 10.59 -8.84 9.91
C ALA A 12 10.44 -7.66 8.94
N ALA A 13 9.66 -7.82 7.88
CA ALA A 13 9.35 -6.75 6.94
C ALA A 13 8.54 -5.64 7.60
N ARG A 14 7.50 -6.00 8.37
CA ARG A 14 6.65 -5.05 9.11
C ARG A 14 7.43 -4.28 10.16
N ASP A 15 8.22 -4.98 10.97
CA ASP A 15 9.06 -4.37 12.01
C ASP A 15 10.15 -3.46 11.44
N GLY A 16 10.51 -3.70 10.17
CA GLY A 16 11.46 -2.89 9.44
C GLY A 16 10.87 -1.67 8.73
N LEU A 17 9.54 -1.52 8.68
CA LEU A 17 8.94 -0.30 8.15
C LEU A 17 9.10 0.82 9.18
N ASP A 18 9.55 1.97 8.70
CA ASP A 18 9.73 3.16 9.52
C ASP A 18 9.23 4.38 8.74
N PRO A 19 7.95 4.73 8.87
CA PRO A 19 7.38 5.90 8.19
C PRO A 19 8.03 7.21 8.60
N ALA A 20 8.52 7.32 9.84
CA ALA A 20 9.17 8.53 10.32
C ALA A 20 10.54 8.73 9.62
N ALA A 21 11.27 7.64 9.36
CA ALA A 21 12.49 7.65 8.58
C ALA A 21 12.29 7.50 7.06
N GLY A 22 11.04 7.43 6.58
CA GLY A 22 10.70 7.26 5.17
C GLY A 22 10.91 5.86 4.59
N THR A 23 11.14 4.84 5.44
CA THR A 23 11.22 3.43 5.02
C THR A 23 9.81 2.86 4.84
N MET A 24 9.24 3.08 3.65
CA MET A 24 7.85 2.72 3.33
C MET A 24 7.67 1.38 2.63
N LEU A 25 8.75 0.77 2.12
CA LEU A 25 8.70 -0.48 1.37
C LEU A 25 9.84 -1.41 1.79
N ARG A 26 9.53 -2.69 1.90
CA ARG A 26 10.51 -3.78 2.10
C ARG A 26 10.17 -4.92 1.13
N ALA A 27 11.21 -5.49 0.52
CA ALA A 27 11.11 -6.57 -0.44
C ALA A 27 12.02 -7.72 -0.03
N PHE A 28 11.50 -8.95 -0.04
CA PHE A 28 12.26 -10.15 0.30
C PHE A 28 12.07 -11.23 -0.77
N TRP A 29 13.17 -11.77 -1.28
CA TRP A 29 13.14 -12.94 -2.14
C TRP A 29 13.21 -14.21 -1.30
N ILE A 30 12.19 -15.03 -1.40
CA ILE A 30 12.11 -16.35 -0.79
C ILE A 30 12.50 -17.38 -1.85
N ASP A 31 13.72 -17.88 -1.75
CA ASP A 31 14.21 -18.93 -2.65
C ASP A 31 13.48 -20.26 -2.38
N ALA A 32 13.01 -20.92 -3.44
CA ALA A 32 12.33 -22.21 -3.39
C ALA A 32 13.23 -23.37 -3.87
N GLY A 33 14.50 -23.08 -4.16
CA GLY A 33 15.52 -23.97 -4.71
C GLY A 33 15.53 -24.00 -6.24
N ALA A 34 16.58 -24.58 -6.83
CA ALA A 34 16.86 -24.53 -8.27
C ALA A 34 15.76 -25.08 -9.20
N GLN A 35 14.83 -25.89 -8.68
CA GLN A 35 13.78 -26.55 -9.46
C GLN A 35 12.42 -25.85 -9.39
N ARG A 36 12.29 -24.75 -8.62
CA ARG A 36 11.03 -24.04 -8.43
C ARG A 36 11.26 -22.54 -8.48
N ALA A 37 10.32 -21.81 -9.06
CA ALA A 37 10.30 -20.36 -8.93
C ALA A 37 10.16 -19.98 -7.45
N GLY A 38 11.00 -19.05 -7.00
CA GLY A 38 10.90 -18.45 -5.68
C GLY A 38 9.63 -17.61 -5.53
N ARG A 39 9.55 -16.89 -4.41
CA ARG A 39 8.45 -15.94 -4.13
C ARG A 39 9.03 -14.61 -3.72
N LEU A 40 8.55 -13.54 -4.33
CA LEU A 40 8.83 -12.19 -3.87
C LEU A 40 7.75 -11.79 -2.86
N LEU A 41 8.17 -11.48 -1.63
CA LEU A 41 7.34 -10.84 -0.63
C LEU A 41 7.56 -9.32 -0.73
N LEU A 42 6.48 -8.58 -1.00
CA LEU A 42 6.47 -7.12 -0.96
C LEU A 42 5.60 -6.66 0.20
N VAL A 43 6.17 -5.87 1.09
CA VAL A 43 5.46 -5.23 2.20
C VAL A 43 5.62 -3.73 2.06
N VAL A 44 4.50 -3.03 1.95
CA VAL A 44 4.45 -1.58 1.78
C VAL A 44 3.58 -1.01 2.89
N HIS A 45 4.05 0.05 3.54
CA HIS A 45 3.30 0.74 4.57
C HIS A 45 2.04 1.38 3.98
N HIS A 46 0.89 1.24 4.66
CA HIS A 46 -0.42 1.64 4.11
C HIS A 46 -0.55 3.16 3.85
N LEU A 47 0.30 3.98 4.46
CA LEU A 47 0.39 5.41 4.14
C LEU A 47 0.90 5.69 2.71
N ALA A 48 1.55 4.73 2.05
CA ALA A 48 2.11 4.86 0.72
C ALA A 48 1.39 4.01 -0.35
N VAL A 49 0.38 3.22 0.04
CA VAL A 49 -0.31 2.30 -0.87
C VAL A 49 -1.76 2.09 -0.44
N ASP A 50 -2.64 1.83 -1.38
CA ASP A 50 -4.00 1.38 -1.13
C ASP A 50 -4.42 0.26 -2.10
N GLY A 51 -5.68 -0.16 -2.04
CA GLY A 51 -6.21 -1.21 -2.91
C GLY A 51 -6.19 -0.86 -4.40
N VAL A 52 -6.20 0.42 -4.77
CA VAL A 52 -6.13 0.85 -6.18
C VAL A 52 -4.68 0.85 -6.65
N SER A 53 -3.75 1.26 -5.81
CA SER A 53 -2.31 1.30 -6.06
C SER A 53 -1.77 -0.07 -6.50
N TRP A 54 -2.25 -1.17 -5.93
CA TRP A 54 -1.83 -2.52 -6.32
C TRP A 54 -2.17 -2.90 -7.78
N ARG A 55 -3.21 -2.28 -8.36
CA ARG A 55 -3.57 -2.46 -9.78
C ARG A 55 -2.58 -1.79 -10.72
N ILE A 56 -1.71 -0.91 -10.20
CA ILE A 56 -0.63 -0.24 -10.94
C ILE A 56 0.70 -0.96 -10.65
N LEU A 57 1.02 -1.15 -9.36
CA LEU A 57 2.31 -1.71 -8.95
C LEU A 57 2.58 -3.12 -9.49
N LEU A 58 1.57 -4.01 -9.52
CA LEU A 58 1.79 -5.39 -9.96
C LEU A 58 2.01 -5.50 -11.47
N PRO A 59 1.19 -4.87 -12.34
CA PRO A 59 1.48 -4.83 -13.77
C PRO A 59 2.83 -4.18 -14.10
N ASP A 60 3.14 -3.03 -13.49
CA ASP A 60 4.40 -2.32 -13.73
C ASP A 60 5.61 -3.18 -13.32
N LEU A 61 5.51 -3.88 -12.18
CA LEU A 61 6.55 -4.80 -11.76
C LEU A 61 6.74 -5.97 -12.74
N ALA A 62 5.64 -6.53 -13.25
CA ALA A 62 5.69 -7.61 -14.23
C ALA A 62 6.30 -7.16 -15.57
N GLU A 63 5.94 -5.96 -16.03
CA GLU A 63 6.50 -5.34 -17.24
C GLU A 63 8.00 -5.08 -17.07
N ALA A 64 8.39 -4.44 -15.96
CA ALA A 64 9.79 -4.16 -15.66
C ALA A 64 10.61 -5.44 -15.56
N TRP A 65 10.10 -6.46 -14.84
CA TRP A 65 10.76 -7.76 -14.74
C TRP A 65 10.97 -8.40 -16.11
N THR A 66 9.95 -8.38 -16.97
CA THR A 66 10.01 -8.99 -18.31
C THR A 66 11.06 -8.31 -19.18
N ALA A 67 11.04 -6.97 -19.22
CA ALA A 67 12.00 -6.19 -20.01
C ALA A 67 13.44 -6.39 -19.52
N LEU A 68 13.67 -6.31 -18.21
CA LEU A 68 15.00 -6.46 -17.62
C LEU A 68 15.55 -7.89 -17.74
N SER A 69 14.70 -8.90 -17.58
CA SER A 69 15.11 -10.31 -17.72
C SER A 69 15.52 -10.67 -19.16
N ALA A 70 15.02 -9.93 -20.15
CA ALA A 70 15.41 -10.05 -21.55
C ALA A 70 16.65 -9.21 -21.92
N GLY A 71 17.29 -8.53 -20.95
CA GLY A 71 18.43 -7.63 -21.19
C GLY A 71 18.05 -6.26 -21.76
N GLY A 72 16.76 -5.91 -21.75
CA GLY A 72 16.26 -4.61 -22.17
C GLY A 72 16.17 -3.58 -21.03
N GLN A 73 15.42 -2.51 -21.26
CA GLN A 73 15.11 -1.47 -20.28
C GLN A 73 13.61 -1.43 -20.02
N ALA A 74 13.20 -1.22 -18.76
CA ALA A 74 11.80 -1.07 -18.40
C ALA A 74 11.25 0.28 -18.90
N GLY A 75 10.18 0.25 -19.70
CA GLY A 75 9.54 1.43 -20.31
C GLY A 75 8.22 1.80 -19.65
N LEU A 76 8.21 1.95 -18.32
CA LEU A 76 6.99 2.22 -17.57
C LEU A 76 6.33 3.53 -18.00
N ALA A 77 5.00 3.57 -17.92
CA ALA A 77 4.24 4.78 -18.17
C ALA A 77 4.70 5.94 -17.27
N PRO A 78 4.74 7.18 -17.77
CA PRO A 78 5.15 8.32 -16.97
C PRO A 78 4.19 8.53 -15.79
N VAL A 79 4.74 8.93 -14.65
CA VAL A 79 3.95 9.33 -13.49
C VAL A 79 3.12 10.57 -13.85
N GLY A 80 1.80 10.48 -13.68
CA GLY A 80 0.89 11.61 -13.84
C GLY A 80 1.00 12.61 -12.69
N THR A 81 -0.05 12.73 -11.89
CA THR A 81 -0.05 13.60 -10.70
C THR A 81 0.63 12.88 -9.54
N SER A 82 1.70 13.46 -8.99
CA SER A 82 2.33 12.93 -7.78
C SER A 82 1.41 13.10 -6.57
N LEU A 83 1.51 12.20 -5.58
CA LEU A 83 0.74 12.30 -4.34
C LEU A 83 0.97 13.63 -3.62
N ALA A 84 2.21 14.14 -3.63
CA ALA A 84 2.53 15.44 -3.03
C ALA A 84 1.79 16.60 -3.72
N ARG A 85 1.74 16.60 -5.07
CA ARG A 85 0.97 17.60 -5.82
C ARG A 85 -0.52 17.44 -5.53
N TRP A 86 -1.05 16.22 -5.61
CA TRP A 86 -2.45 15.95 -5.32
C TRP A 86 -2.86 16.45 -3.93
N ALA A 87 -2.06 16.14 -2.90
CA ALA A 87 -2.34 16.54 -1.52
C ALA A 87 -2.33 18.07 -1.35
N HIS A 88 -1.36 18.75 -1.97
CA HIS A 88 -1.29 20.21 -1.95
C HIS A 88 -2.55 20.84 -2.58
N GLU A 89 -2.91 20.40 -3.78
CA GLU A 89 -4.09 20.92 -4.49
C GLU A 89 -5.39 20.58 -3.74
N PHE A 90 -5.48 19.38 -3.15
CA PHE A 90 -6.64 18.95 -2.38
C PHE A 90 -6.95 19.89 -1.20
N THR A 91 -5.91 20.35 -0.48
CA THR A 91 -6.09 21.29 0.64
C THR A 91 -6.57 22.68 0.24
N ALA A 92 -6.43 23.05 -1.05
CA ALA A 92 -6.90 24.33 -1.58
C ALA A 92 -8.38 24.28 -2.02
N LEU A 93 -8.99 23.09 -2.05
CA LEU A 93 -10.38 22.93 -2.45
C LEU A 93 -11.34 23.45 -1.37
N PRO A 94 -12.44 24.13 -1.76
CA PRO A 94 -13.48 24.53 -0.83
C PRO A 94 -14.17 23.31 -0.20
N ALA A 95 -14.51 23.39 1.08
CA ALA A 95 -15.26 22.36 1.78
C ALA A 95 -16.77 22.52 1.50
N GLU A 96 -17.18 22.25 0.25
CA GLU A 96 -18.56 22.47 -0.22
C GLU A 96 -19.61 21.68 0.59
N ASP A 97 -19.23 20.50 1.10
CA ASP A 97 -20.11 19.62 1.87
C ASP A 97 -20.10 19.92 3.38
N ALA A 98 -19.43 20.98 3.85
CA ALA A 98 -19.27 21.25 5.28
C ALA A 98 -20.60 21.39 6.03
N ALA A 99 -21.60 22.02 5.41
CA ALA A 99 -22.94 22.14 5.99
C ALA A 99 -23.63 20.77 6.14
N HIS A 100 -23.54 19.93 5.10
CA HIS A 100 -24.09 18.57 5.13
C HIS A 100 -23.47 17.72 6.24
N TRP A 101 -22.14 17.72 6.35
CA TRP A 101 -21.44 17.01 7.43
C TRP A 101 -21.79 17.58 8.81
N GLY A 102 -21.99 18.89 8.92
CA GLY A 102 -22.45 19.54 10.14
C GLY A 102 -23.82 19.05 10.61
N GLU A 103 -24.78 18.94 9.68
CA GLU A 103 -26.11 18.37 9.96
C GLU A 103 -26.03 16.89 10.38
N LEU A 104 -25.21 16.10 9.67
CA LEU A 104 -25.03 14.69 9.98
C LEU A 104 -24.42 14.48 11.37
N LEU A 105 -23.42 15.27 11.75
CA LEU A 105 -22.79 15.23 13.07
C LEU A 105 -23.71 15.74 14.20
N ALA A 106 -24.74 16.53 13.87
CA ALA A 106 -25.75 16.98 14.83
C ALA A 106 -26.86 15.94 15.06
N THR A 107 -26.88 14.85 14.29
CA THR A 107 -27.84 13.76 14.48
C THR A 107 -27.47 12.94 15.70
N ASP A 108 -28.47 12.53 16.50
CA ASP A 108 -28.25 11.65 17.64
C ASP A 108 -27.53 10.36 17.19
N ASP A 109 -26.44 9.98 17.89
CA ASP A 109 -25.68 8.75 17.68
C ASP A 109 -25.92 7.76 18.83
N PRO A 110 -27.11 7.12 18.90
CA PRO A 110 -27.39 6.15 19.94
C PRO A 110 -26.55 4.89 19.74
N LEU A 111 -26.15 4.27 20.84
CA LEU A 111 -25.41 3.01 20.80
C LEU A 111 -26.15 1.95 19.96
N ILE A 112 -25.46 1.39 18.97
CA ILE A 112 -25.96 0.25 18.20
C ILE A 112 -25.73 -1.02 19.05
N GLY A 113 -26.58 -1.20 20.06
CA GLY A 113 -26.57 -2.33 20.98
C GLY A 113 -26.01 -2.03 22.37
N GLU A 114 -26.18 -2.97 23.30
CA GLU A 114 -25.80 -2.82 24.72
C GLU A 114 -24.42 -3.41 25.04
N ARG A 115 -23.75 -4.05 24.07
CA ARG A 115 -22.46 -4.70 24.30
C ARG A 115 -21.36 -3.64 24.44
N PRO A 116 -20.59 -3.64 25.54
CA PRO A 116 -19.44 -2.74 25.65
C PRO A 116 -18.46 -2.99 24.50
N LEU A 117 -17.84 -1.91 24.01
CA LEU A 117 -16.71 -2.01 23.08
C LEU A 117 -15.58 -2.75 23.80
N ASP A 118 -15.12 -3.85 23.22
CA ASP A 118 -13.94 -4.58 23.67
C ASP A 118 -12.72 -3.91 22.98
N PRO A 119 -11.87 -3.17 23.73
CA PRO A 119 -10.76 -2.40 23.16
C PRO A 119 -9.62 -3.27 22.61
#